data_AF-A0A943CIU3-F1
#
_entry.id   AF-A0A943CIU3-F1
#
_cell.length_a   1.000
_cell.length_b   1.000
_cell.length_c   1.000
_cell.angle_alpha   90.00
_cell.angle_beta   90.00
_cell.angle_gamma   90.00
#
_symmetry.space_group_name_H-M   'P 1'
#
loop_
_entity.id
_entity.type
_entity.pdbx_description
1 polymer ?
#
loop_
_entity_poly.entity_id
_entity_poly.type
_entity_poly.pdbx_seq_one_letter_code
_entity_poly.pdbx_strand_id
1 'polypeptide(L)'
;MAFFSGISIQKRDSASEADGGELFKGAAFIAAGVLAASFMTMEIASVLKLGLLAVGVVLCAVGVKWIVKYWKDNKAFEEFVPEWDKGRGMYDRFAKELNLWYEKGIAPQDCDGDTAYFLKLQKERLDKKGLKLHESVVPSKGTSYGTGKVSRKSLWYTTDMMYENVSRKLSFENENGPVYERDTEMAMYEIVAHSPNEAQTQFIRVTCPNCGAVNSVSKLGEGCPYCGTVFQIKDLFPRVINLFFIRSNSSAKNGQIFRQSMTFSMSGVFLVMLIANIVRGGQPLPLILLASYFAAVLVGGFLGFIVADIRLVATLFDHDGMKHLPILKWGSSKRKIKNTMLRYDKNFSFDKFEGQLVSLVRMAVLAEKPEELACYRADAREPLFSDILEMTYTNGICLNGIRMEGNIMHMSVRTWWVNHYEEHGKVKKSGDCIDVTFRRNVEKQEAPGFSITSVSCPGCGGSFDAVRQKKCPYCGSEYHMEEESWVIEQMHLIR
;
A
#
# COMPACT_ATOMS: atom_id res chain seq x y z
N MET A 1 8.04 -10.18 -18.72
CA MET A 1 6.57 -9.97 -18.81
C MET A 1 5.72 -11.23 -18.57
N ALA A 2 6.27 -12.36 -18.10
CA ALA A 2 5.49 -13.58 -17.79
C ALA A 2 5.07 -13.70 -16.31
N PHE A 3 5.33 -12.69 -15.47
CA PHE A 3 5.00 -12.69 -14.02
C PHE A 3 3.62 -12.10 -13.68
N PHE A 4 2.85 -11.64 -14.67
CA PHE A 4 1.59 -10.89 -14.48
C PHE A 4 0.38 -11.53 -15.19
N SER A 5 0.36 -12.86 -15.36
CA SER A 5 -0.85 -13.54 -15.85
C SER A 5 -1.94 -13.51 -14.77
N GLY A 6 -3.08 -12.86 -15.05
CA GLY A 6 -4.26 -12.86 -14.17
C GLY A 6 -4.54 -11.56 -13.40
N ILE A 7 -3.86 -10.45 -13.71
CA ILE A 7 -4.25 -9.13 -13.18
C ILE A 7 -5.38 -8.57 -14.04
N SER A 8 -6.53 -8.30 -13.44
CA SER A 8 -7.56 -7.45 -14.04
C SER A 8 -7.34 -6.00 -13.62
N ILE A 9 -7.44 -5.06 -14.56
CA ILE A 9 -7.19 -3.64 -14.32
C ILE A 9 -8.49 -2.87 -14.53
N GLN A 10 -8.85 -2.04 -13.55
CA GLN A 10 -9.95 -1.08 -13.65
C GLN A 10 -9.39 0.34 -13.71
N LYS A 11 -9.50 0.98 -14.87
CA LYS A 11 -8.98 2.34 -15.08
C LYS A 11 -9.73 3.38 -14.23
N ARG A 12 -9.00 4.39 -13.77
CA ARG A 12 -9.53 5.62 -13.14
C ARG A 12 -9.47 6.76 -14.15
N ASP A 13 -10.41 7.70 -14.05
CA ASP A 13 -10.27 8.98 -14.72
C ASP A 13 -9.04 9.71 -14.15
N SER A 14 -8.10 10.04 -15.03
CA SER A 14 -6.85 10.69 -14.65
C SER A 14 -6.59 11.86 -15.56
N ALA A 15 -6.14 12.99 -15.01
CA ALA A 15 -5.43 13.98 -15.79
C ALA A 15 -3.99 13.50 -16.02
N SER A 16 -3.56 13.47 -17.28
CA SER A 16 -2.17 13.21 -17.63
C SER A 16 -1.31 14.43 -17.31
N GLU A 17 -0.14 14.20 -16.75
CA GLU A 17 0.89 15.24 -16.65
C GLU A 17 1.24 15.74 -18.06
N ALA A 18 1.51 17.04 -18.19
CA ALA A 18 1.84 17.64 -19.49
C ALA A 18 3.12 16.99 -20.05
N ASP A 19 3.06 16.49 -21.28
CA ASP A 19 4.20 15.83 -21.91
C ASP A 19 5.31 16.86 -22.18
N GLY A 20 6.45 16.71 -21.49
CA GLY A 20 7.63 17.55 -21.73
C GLY A 20 8.15 17.47 -23.17
N GLY A 21 7.81 16.40 -23.91
CA GLY A 21 8.04 16.30 -25.34
C GLY A 21 7.28 17.33 -26.15
N GLU A 22 6.10 17.77 -25.71
CA GLU A 22 5.33 18.84 -26.36
C GLU A 22 5.96 20.22 -26.12
N LEU A 23 6.45 20.47 -24.91
CA LEU A 23 7.24 21.67 -24.61
C LEU A 23 8.53 21.71 -25.45
N PHE A 24 9.23 20.57 -25.56
CA PHE A 24 10.44 20.46 -26.37
C PHE A 24 10.16 20.67 -27.86
N LYS A 25 9.11 20.06 -28.41
CA LYS A 25 8.66 20.29 -29.79
C LYS A 25 8.36 21.77 -30.01
N GLY A 26 7.62 22.39 -29.09
CA GLY A 26 7.31 23.82 -29.14
C GLY A 26 8.57 24.70 -29.19
N ALA A 27 9.51 24.46 -28.28
CA ALA A 27 10.79 25.18 -28.23
C ALA A 27 11.65 24.93 -29.48
N ALA A 28 11.70 23.70 -29.98
CA ALA A 28 12.46 23.34 -31.19
C ALA A 28 11.88 24.01 -32.44
N PHE A 29 10.56 24.05 -32.60
CA PHE A 29 9.90 24.74 -33.72
C PHE A 29 10.11 26.26 -33.65
N ILE A 30 10.10 26.86 -32.46
CA ILE A 30 10.44 28.29 -32.29
C ILE A 30 11.91 28.53 -32.63
N ALA A 31 12.83 27.70 -32.14
CA ALA A 31 14.25 27.84 -32.45
C ALA A 31 14.51 27.70 -33.96
N ALA A 32 13.92 26.71 -34.62
CA ALA A 32 14.00 26.53 -36.07
C ALA A 32 13.37 27.70 -36.84
N GLY A 33 12.23 28.22 -36.36
CA GLY A 33 11.55 29.37 -36.96
C GLY A 33 12.35 30.67 -36.83
N VAL A 34 12.96 30.93 -35.67
CA VAL A 34 13.85 32.08 -35.44
C VAL A 34 15.12 31.95 -36.28
N LEU A 35 15.71 30.76 -36.38
CA LEU A 35 16.85 30.50 -37.25
C LEU A 35 16.48 30.74 -38.72
N ALA A 36 15.35 30.23 -39.19
CA ALA A 36 14.87 30.47 -40.56
C ALA A 36 14.63 31.96 -40.84
N ALA A 37 14.02 32.69 -39.89
CA ALA A 37 13.81 34.13 -39.99
C ALA A 37 15.13 34.93 -39.93
N SER A 38 16.14 34.43 -39.22
CA SER A 38 17.44 35.10 -39.10
C SER A 38 18.21 35.19 -40.42
N PHE A 39 17.95 34.31 -41.41
CA PHE A 39 18.55 34.38 -42.75
C PHE A 39 18.19 35.64 -43.54
N MET A 40 17.20 36.42 -43.07
CA MET A 40 16.91 37.76 -43.60
C MET A 40 18.09 38.73 -43.49
N THR A 41 18.99 38.53 -42.51
CA THR A 41 20.16 39.40 -42.28
C THR A 41 21.34 39.08 -43.20
N MET A 42 21.28 37.98 -43.96
CA MET A 42 22.34 37.55 -44.87
C MET A 42 22.14 38.12 -46.29
N GLU A 43 23.22 38.24 -47.06
CA GLU A 43 23.17 38.65 -48.48
C GLU A 43 22.75 37.49 -49.39
N ILE A 44 21.45 37.20 -49.39
CA ILE A 44 20.82 36.13 -50.18
C ILE A 44 19.77 36.75 -51.14
N ALA A 45 19.43 36.05 -52.24
CA ALA A 45 18.41 36.48 -53.20
C ALA A 45 17.06 36.83 -52.53
N SER A 46 16.46 37.96 -52.94
CA SER A 46 15.30 38.59 -52.28
C SER A 46 14.06 37.69 -52.21
N VAL A 47 13.85 36.82 -53.21
CA VAL A 47 12.74 35.85 -53.23
C VAL A 47 12.93 34.76 -52.16
N LEU A 48 14.16 34.31 -51.96
CA LEU A 48 14.49 33.29 -50.97
C LEU A 48 14.37 33.83 -49.54
N LYS A 49 14.70 35.12 -49.34
CA LYS A 49 14.50 35.85 -48.09
C LYS A 49 13.05 35.84 -47.63
N LEU A 50 12.12 36.27 -48.50
CA LEU A 50 10.69 36.28 -48.21
C LEU A 50 10.14 34.87 -47.95
N GLY A 51 10.60 33.87 -48.70
CA GLY A 51 10.22 32.47 -48.49
C GLY A 51 10.66 31.94 -47.11
N LEU A 52 11.91 32.18 -46.72
CA LEU A 52 12.44 31.75 -45.42
C LEU A 52 11.78 32.46 -44.24
N LEU A 53 11.45 33.75 -44.39
CA LEU A 53 10.71 34.49 -43.38
C LEU A 53 9.28 33.95 -43.20
N ALA A 54 8.57 33.67 -44.30
CA ALA A 54 7.24 33.08 -44.22
C ALA A 54 7.27 31.70 -43.53
N VAL A 55 8.24 30.85 -43.88
CA VAL A 55 8.46 29.56 -43.22
C VAL A 55 8.81 29.75 -41.74
N GLY A 56 9.67 30.71 -41.41
CA GLY A 56 10.05 31.03 -40.03
C GLY A 56 8.86 31.44 -39.17
N VAL A 57 7.99 32.31 -39.67
CA VAL A 57 6.76 32.75 -38.98
C VAL A 57 5.80 31.58 -38.76
N VAL A 58 5.60 30.71 -39.76
CA VAL A 58 4.75 29.52 -39.64
C VAL A 58 5.29 28.55 -38.58
N LEU A 59 6.59 28.28 -38.58
CA LEU A 59 7.24 27.41 -37.59
C LEU A 59 7.12 27.97 -36.17
N CYS A 60 7.29 29.29 -36.00
CA CYS A 60 7.05 29.95 -34.72
C CYS A 60 5.59 29.81 -34.27
N ALA A 61 4.60 30.01 -35.15
CA ALA A 61 3.19 29.86 -34.83
C ALA A 61 2.82 28.41 -34.42
N VAL A 62 3.38 27.41 -35.12
CA VAL A 62 3.26 26.00 -34.75
C VAL A 62 3.88 25.75 -33.38
N GLY A 63 5.07 26.29 -33.12
CA GLY A 63 5.74 26.16 -31.83
C GLY A 63 4.95 26.76 -30.67
N VAL A 64 4.37 27.96 -30.85
CA VAL A 64 3.48 28.59 -29.86
C VAL A 64 2.24 27.73 -29.58
N LYS A 65 1.63 27.12 -30.61
CA LYS A 65 0.48 26.21 -30.42
C LYS A 65 0.82 25.04 -29.49
N TRP A 66 2.00 24.43 -29.66
CA TRP A 66 2.45 23.33 -28.78
C TRP A 66 2.72 23.79 -27.36
N ILE A 67 3.30 24.98 -27.17
CA ILE A 67 3.50 25.56 -25.84
C ILE A 67 2.15 25.85 -25.17
N VAL A 68 1.21 26.49 -25.87
CA VAL A 68 -0.13 26.77 -25.32
C VAL A 68 -0.85 25.48 -24.93
N LYS A 69 -0.72 24.42 -25.73
CA LYS A 69 -1.24 23.10 -25.38
C LYS A 69 -0.61 22.57 -24.09
N TYR A 70 0.72 22.57 -23.99
CA TYR A 70 1.45 22.15 -22.79
C TYR A 70 0.97 22.92 -21.54
N TRP A 71 0.82 24.24 -21.63
CA TRP A 71 0.35 25.07 -20.51
C TRP A 71 -1.09 24.74 -20.11
N LYS A 72 -1.98 24.50 -21.09
CA LYS A 72 -3.37 24.12 -20.83
C LYS A 72 -3.45 22.76 -20.14
N ASP A 73 -2.68 21.79 -20.64
CA ASP A 73 -2.64 20.44 -20.08
C ASP A 73 -2.00 20.45 -18.68
N ASN A 74 -0.95 21.26 -18.46
CA ASN A 74 -0.32 21.43 -17.15
C ASN A 74 -1.29 22.06 -16.14
N LYS A 75 -2.03 23.11 -16.55
CA LYS A 75 -3.04 23.75 -15.70
C LYS A 75 -4.17 22.78 -15.34
N ALA A 76 -4.67 22.03 -16.33
CA ALA A 76 -5.69 21.01 -16.10
C ALA A 76 -5.21 19.90 -15.14
N PHE A 77 -3.93 19.52 -15.22
CA PHE A 77 -3.30 18.58 -14.31
C PHE A 77 -3.16 19.12 -12.88
N GLU A 78 -2.76 20.39 -12.72
CA GLU A 78 -2.65 21.06 -11.43
C GLU A 78 -4.00 21.16 -10.73
N GLU A 79 -5.04 21.57 -11.47
CA GLU A 79 -6.41 21.74 -10.97
C GLU A 79 -7.11 20.41 -10.68
N PHE A 80 -6.72 19.31 -11.34
CA PHE A 80 -7.33 18.00 -11.14
C PHE A 80 -7.04 17.45 -9.74
N VAL A 81 -8.09 17.20 -8.96
CA VAL A 81 -8.02 16.51 -7.66
C VAL A 81 -8.65 15.12 -7.82
N PRO A 82 -7.88 14.04 -7.69
CA PRO A 82 -8.42 12.69 -7.77
C PRO A 82 -9.25 12.37 -6.53
N GLU A 83 -10.46 11.83 -6.76
CA GLU A 83 -11.37 11.42 -5.68
C GLU A 83 -11.71 9.93 -5.76
N TRP A 84 -12.16 9.39 -4.62
CA TRP A 84 -12.71 8.04 -4.50
C TRP A 84 -14.16 8.00 -4.96
N ASP A 85 -14.47 7.07 -5.87
CA ASP A 85 -15.81 6.87 -6.43
C ASP A 85 -16.42 5.57 -5.89
N LYS A 86 -17.44 5.72 -5.03
CA LYS A 86 -18.18 4.59 -4.44
C LYS A 86 -18.78 3.65 -5.49
N GLY A 87 -19.05 4.14 -6.71
CA GLY A 87 -19.59 3.34 -7.81
C GLY A 87 -18.60 2.35 -8.41
N ARG A 88 -17.29 2.50 -8.14
CA ARG A 88 -16.25 1.66 -8.75
C ARG A 88 -16.02 0.31 -8.08
N GLY A 89 -16.54 0.11 -6.87
CA GLY A 89 -16.46 -1.15 -6.14
C GLY A 89 -15.96 -1.00 -4.72
N MET A 90 -15.69 -2.13 -4.06
CA MET A 90 -15.34 -2.19 -2.64
C MET A 90 -14.07 -1.39 -2.30
N TYR A 91 -13.08 -1.38 -3.20
CA TYR A 91 -11.82 -0.66 -3.01
C TYR A 91 -12.04 0.84 -2.74
N ASP A 92 -12.68 1.54 -3.67
CA ASP A 92 -12.97 2.97 -3.51
C ASP A 92 -13.93 3.26 -2.34
N ARG A 93 -14.88 2.35 -2.06
CA ARG A 93 -15.79 2.52 -0.92
C ARG A 93 -15.05 2.47 0.39
N PHE A 94 -14.21 1.45 0.60
CA PHE A 94 -13.44 1.29 1.83
C PHE A 94 -12.40 2.40 1.99
N ALA A 95 -11.68 2.78 0.94
CA ALA A 95 -10.75 3.92 0.97
C ALA A 95 -11.43 5.23 1.42
N LYS A 96 -12.66 5.46 0.95
CA LYS A 96 -13.47 6.62 1.36
C LYS A 96 -13.95 6.51 2.81
N GLU A 97 -14.35 5.32 3.26
CA GLU A 97 -14.73 5.05 4.65
C GLU A 97 -13.54 5.23 5.61
N LEU A 98 -12.34 4.82 5.19
CA LEU A 98 -11.11 5.02 5.95
C LEU A 98 -10.81 6.51 6.15
N ASN A 99 -10.93 7.33 5.09
CA ASN A 99 -10.80 8.78 5.24
C ASN A 99 -11.87 9.36 6.19
N LEU A 100 -13.12 8.90 6.11
CA LEU A 100 -14.20 9.34 7.00
C LEU A 100 -13.95 8.93 8.48
N TRP A 101 -13.27 7.82 8.72
CA TRP A 101 -12.82 7.44 10.06
C TRP A 101 -11.83 8.45 10.63
N TYR A 102 -10.80 8.82 9.86
CA TYR A 102 -9.79 9.77 10.32
C TYR A 102 -10.29 11.22 10.36
N GLU A 103 -11.24 11.61 9.51
CA GLU A 103 -11.83 12.96 9.52
C GLU A 103 -12.93 13.15 10.56
N LYS A 104 -13.86 12.19 10.66
CA LYS A 104 -15.13 12.33 11.41
C LYS A 104 -15.32 11.28 12.50
N GLY A 105 -14.42 10.29 12.62
CA GLY A 105 -14.57 9.19 13.56
C GLY A 105 -15.68 8.20 13.21
N ILE A 106 -16.13 8.16 11.95
CA ILE A 106 -17.17 7.23 11.50
C ILE A 106 -16.52 5.89 11.19
N ALA A 107 -16.92 4.84 11.90
CA ALA A 107 -16.33 3.50 11.73
C ALA A 107 -16.60 2.95 10.31
N PRO A 108 -15.59 2.37 9.64
CA PRO A 108 -15.78 1.73 8.33
C PRO A 108 -16.77 0.55 8.42
N GLN A 109 -17.56 0.37 7.36
CA GLN A 109 -18.56 -0.69 7.28
C GLN A 109 -18.10 -1.85 6.41
N ASP A 110 -17.21 -1.62 5.46
CA ASP A 110 -16.73 -2.63 4.49
C ASP A 110 -15.54 -3.47 5.01
N CYS A 111 -14.99 -3.20 6.20
CA CYS A 111 -13.93 -4.03 6.80
C CYS A 111 -14.44 -5.09 7.78
N ASP A 112 -13.58 -6.04 8.11
CA ASP A 112 -13.83 -7.01 9.17
C ASP A 112 -13.74 -6.40 10.58
N GLY A 113 -14.28 -7.11 11.56
CA GLY A 113 -14.26 -6.70 12.96
C GLY A 113 -12.86 -6.53 13.56
N ASP A 114 -11.85 -7.24 13.03
CA ASP A 114 -10.46 -7.13 13.46
C ASP A 114 -9.85 -5.79 13.04
N THR A 115 -10.01 -5.41 11.76
CA THR A 115 -9.55 -4.12 11.24
C THR A 115 -10.26 -2.97 11.95
N ALA A 116 -11.57 -3.06 12.15
CA ALA A 116 -12.34 -2.05 12.87
C ALA A 116 -11.86 -1.88 14.32
N TYR A 117 -11.48 -2.98 14.99
CA TYR A 117 -10.98 -2.94 16.35
C TYR A 117 -9.57 -2.35 16.44
N PHE A 118 -8.69 -2.70 15.50
CA PHE A 118 -7.37 -2.08 15.37
C PHE A 118 -7.48 -0.55 15.29
N LEU A 119 -8.36 -0.04 14.42
CA LEU A 119 -8.60 1.40 14.28
C LEU A 119 -9.08 2.04 15.59
N LYS A 120 -9.96 1.33 16.32
CA LYS A 120 -10.43 1.77 17.63
C LYS A 120 -9.31 1.84 18.67
N LEU A 121 -8.50 0.78 18.79
CA LEU A 121 -7.37 0.73 19.73
C LEU A 121 -6.34 1.84 19.45
N GLN A 122 -6.06 2.09 18.17
CA GLN A 122 -5.19 3.19 17.75
C GLN A 122 -5.74 4.54 18.23
N LYS A 123 -7.01 4.81 18.00
CA LYS A 123 -7.66 6.05 18.42
C LYS A 123 -7.64 6.22 19.93
N GLU A 124 -8.04 5.19 20.68
CA GLU A 124 -8.03 5.21 22.15
C GLU A 124 -6.63 5.48 22.73
N ARG A 125 -5.59 4.91 22.11
CA ARG A 125 -4.20 5.16 22.49
C ARG A 125 -3.77 6.60 22.23
N LEU A 126 -4.10 7.14 21.07
CA LEU A 126 -3.78 8.51 20.68
C LEU A 126 -4.49 9.53 21.59
N ASP A 127 -5.77 9.31 21.86
CA ASP A 127 -6.57 10.15 22.76
C ASP A 127 -5.95 10.21 24.16
N LYS A 128 -5.48 9.07 24.71
CA LYS A 128 -4.79 9.02 26.00
C LYS A 128 -3.46 9.76 26.04
N LYS A 129 -2.76 9.81 24.90
CA LYS A 129 -1.51 10.55 24.74
C LYS A 129 -1.72 12.03 24.38
N GLY A 130 -2.96 12.48 24.26
CA GLY A 130 -3.27 13.86 23.85
C GLY A 130 -2.85 14.16 22.41
N LEU A 131 -2.78 13.14 21.56
CA LEU A 131 -2.41 13.26 20.16
C LEU A 131 -3.62 13.01 19.26
N LYS A 132 -3.74 13.79 18.19
CA LYS A 132 -4.70 13.58 17.11
C LYS A 132 -3.96 13.13 15.87
N LEU A 133 -4.41 12.04 15.27
CA LEU A 133 -3.92 11.54 13.99
C LEU A 133 -4.85 12.03 12.89
N HIS A 134 -4.29 12.79 11.95
CA HIS A 134 -4.95 13.16 10.71
C HIS A 134 -4.32 12.36 9.58
N GLU A 135 -5.12 11.49 8.96
CA GLU A 135 -4.70 10.70 7.82
C GLU A 135 -5.68 10.91 6.67
N SER A 136 -5.12 11.15 5.48
CA SER A 136 -5.89 11.15 4.24
C SER A 136 -5.17 10.35 3.18
N VAL A 137 -5.91 9.45 2.54
CA VAL A 137 -5.44 8.66 1.41
C VAL A 137 -6.23 9.11 0.20
N VAL A 138 -5.53 9.57 -0.84
CA VAL A 138 -6.15 9.97 -2.12
C VAL A 138 -5.47 9.24 -3.27
N PRO A 139 -6.14 8.95 -4.39
CA PRO A 139 -5.48 8.35 -5.54
C PRO A 139 -4.33 9.25 -6.02
N SER A 140 -3.24 8.67 -6.52
CA SER A 140 -2.11 9.46 -7.03
C SER A 140 -2.51 10.24 -8.28
N LYS A 141 -2.09 11.50 -8.42
CA LYS A 141 -2.22 12.26 -9.67
C LYS A 141 -1.38 11.62 -10.78
N GLY A 142 -1.83 11.71 -12.02
CA GLY A 142 -1.10 11.26 -13.21
C GLY A 142 -1.65 9.97 -13.83
N THR A 143 -0.95 9.49 -14.87
CA THR A 143 -1.30 8.26 -15.57
C THR A 143 -0.98 7.04 -14.69
N SER A 144 -1.92 6.71 -13.80
CA SER A 144 -1.92 5.45 -13.08
C SER A 144 -2.61 4.37 -13.93
N TYR A 145 -2.27 3.11 -13.69
CA TYR A 145 -3.00 1.99 -14.28
C TYR A 145 -4.40 1.82 -13.65
N GLY A 146 -4.79 2.66 -12.68
CA GLY A 146 -5.99 2.47 -11.88
C GLY A 146 -5.84 1.32 -10.89
N THR A 147 -6.96 0.67 -10.56
CA THR A 147 -6.99 -0.40 -9.56
C THR A 147 -6.64 -1.72 -10.21
N GLY A 148 -5.51 -2.30 -9.82
CA GLY A 148 -5.13 -3.67 -10.17
C GLY A 148 -5.79 -4.66 -9.22
N LYS A 149 -6.27 -5.78 -9.74
CA LYS A 149 -6.90 -6.85 -8.95
C LYS A 149 -6.31 -8.21 -9.32
N VAL A 150 -5.92 -8.98 -8.30
CA VAL A 150 -5.46 -10.37 -8.41
C VAL A 150 -6.35 -11.24 -7.55
N SER A 151 -7.15 -12.09 -8.19
CA SER A 151 -8.01 -13.05 -7.52
C SER A 151 -7.30 -14.38 -7.29
N ARG A 152 -7.41 -14.92 -6.07
CA ARG A 152 -6.88 -16.22 -5.68
C ARG A 152 -8.00 -17.07 -5.11
N LYS A 153 -8.27 -18.21 -5.73
CA LYS A 153 -9.29 -19.15 -5.28
C LYS A 153 -8.66 -20.22 -4.39
N SER A 154 -9.23 -20.43 -3.20
CA SER A 154 -9.08 -21.64 -2.40
C SER A 154 -10.36 -22.47 -2.51
N LEU A 155 -10.41 -23.64 -1.85
CA LEU A 155 -11.62 -24.47 -1.82
C LEU A 155 -12.85 -23.74 -1.25
N TRP A 156 -12.63 -22.78 -0.35
CA TRP A 156 -13.70 -22.11 0.41
C TRP A 156 -13.68 -20.58 0.34
N TYR A 157 -12.63 -19.94 -0.16
CA TYR A 157 -12.55 -18.49 -0.23
C TYR A 157 -12.03 -18.05 -1.59
N THR A 158 -12.54 -16.94 -2.09
CA THR A 158 -11.85 -16.18 -3.14
C THR A 158 -11.28 -14.92 -2.49
N THR A 159 -9.96 -14.77 -2.48
CA THR A 159 -9.30 -13.56 -2.00
C THR A 159 -8.91 -12.69 -3.18
N ASP A 160 -9.40 -11.46 -3.16
CA ASP A 160 -9.10 -10.44 -4.16
C ASP A 160 -8.09 -9.46 -3.56
N MET A 161 -6.86 -9.53 -4.03
CA MET A 161 -5.83 -8.54 -3.70
C MET A 161 -5.96 -7.38 -4.68
N MET A 162 -6.47 -6.25 -4.19
CA MET A 162 -6.67 -5.02 -4.95
C MET A 162 -5.60 -4.01 -4.57
N TYR A 163 -5.08 -3.26 -5.54
CA TYR A 163 -4.06 -2.25 -5.27
C TYR A 163 -4.10 -1.09 -6.26
N GLU A 164 -3.80 0.12 -5.78
CA GLU A 164 -3.70 1.34 -6.57
C GLU A 164 -2.65 2.27 -5.96
N ASN A 165 -2.00 3.08 -6.82
CA ASN A 165 -1.10 4.13 -6.34
C ASN A 165 -1.90 5.28 -5.71
N VAL A 166 -1.47 5.72 -4.54
CA VAL A 166 -2.11 6.72 -3.68
C VAL A 166 -1.08 7.73 -3.15
N SER A 167 -1.53 8.94 -2.84
CA SER A 167 -0.83 9.86 -1.95
C SER A 167 -1.40 9.69 -0.55
N ARG A 168 -0.56 9.31 0.41
CA ARG A 168 -0.91 9.21 1.84
C ARG A 168 -0.33 10.43 2.55
N LYS A 169 -1.19 11.27 3.09
CA LYS A 169 -0.82 12.36 4.01
C LYS A 169 -1.11 11.91 5.44
N LEU A 170 -0.08 11.90 6.26
CA LEU A 170 -0.15 11.49 7.66
C LEU A 170 0.42 12.62 8.53
N SER A 171 -0.37 13.12 9.46
CA SER A 171 0.09 14.09 10.45
C SER A 171 -0.38 13.75 11.86
N PHE A 172 0.50 14.04 12.83
CA PHE A 172 0.21 13.97 14.25
C PHE A 172 0.18 15.38 14.80
N GLU A 173 -0.90 15.72 15.49
CA GLU A 173 -1.12 17.02 16.10
C GLU A 173 -1.29 16.87 17.61
N ASN A 174 -0.66 17.75 18.38
CA ASN A 174 -0.90 17.90 19.82
C ASN A 174 -1.60 19.24 20.09
N GLU A 175 -1.85 19.57 21.35
CA GLU A 175 -2.48 20.85 21.73
C GLU A 175 -1.69 22.10 21.28
N ASN A 176 -0.40 21.96 21.00
CA ASN A 176 0.49 23.04 20.58
C ASN A 176 0.69 23.10 19.04
N GLY A 177 0.02 22.23 18.27
CA GLY A 177 0.08 22.18 16.81
C GLY A 177 0.69 20.88 16.24
N PRO A 178 1.04 20.86 14.94
CA PRO A 178 1.51 19.65 14.28
C PRO A 178 2.92 19.25 14.78
N VAL A 179 3.03 18.02 15.29
CA VAL A 179 4.28 17.40 15.78
C VAL A 179 5.01 16.68 14.67
N TYR A 180 4.28 16.15 13.70
CA TYR A 180 4.81 15.43 12.56
C TYR A 180 3.85 15.55 11.39
N GLU A 181 4.40 15.73 10.20
CA GLU A 181 3.62 15.73 8.96
C GLU A 181 4.47 15.10 7.86
N ARG A 182 3.83 14.25 7.07
CA ARG A 182 4.46 13.62 5.93
C ARG A 182 3.45 13.31 4.84
N ASP A 183 3.72 13.82 3.64
CA ASP A 183 3.09 13.37 2.41
C ASP A 183 4.00 12.35 1.73
N THR A 184 3.47 11.19 1.36
CA THR A 184 4.24 10.15 0.70
C THR A 184 3.38 9.40 -0.30
N GLU A 185 3.92 9.25 -1.51
CA GLU A 185 3.36 8.37 -2.53
C GLU A 185 3.61 6.90 -2.14
N MET A 186 2.53 6.12 -2.16
CA MET A 186 2.51 4.71 -1.81
C MET A 186 1.56 3.96 -2.74
N ALA A 187 1.63 2.63 -2.75
CA ALA A 187 0.59 1.78 -3.27
C ALA A 187 -0.19 1.25 -2.07
N MET A 188 -1.50 1.53 -2.05
CA MET A 188 -2.41 0.95 -1.08
C MET A 188 -2.84 -0.42 -1.58
N TYR A 189 -2.80 -1.41 -0.70
CA TYR A 189 -3.27 -2.76 -0.97
C TYR A 189 -4.42 -3.10 -0.02
N GLU A 190 -5.49 -3.61 -0.60
CA GLU A 190 -6.62 -4.16 0.12
C GLU A 190 -6.78 -5.63 -0.23
N ILE A 191 -6.96 -6.46 0.79
CA ILE A 191 -7.31 -7.87 0.60
C ILE A 191 -8.79 -8.01 0.93
N VAL A 192 -9.60 -8.27 -0.09
CA VAL A 192 -11.02 -8.56 0.06
C VAL A 192 -11.22 -10.07 0.09
N ALA A 193 -11.85 -10.57 1.14
CA ALA A 193 -12.25 -11.97 1.21
C ALA A 193 -13.69 -12.13 0.74
N HIS A 194 -13.91 -13.05 -0.18
CA HIS A 194 -15.21 -13.50 -0.66
C HIS A 194 -15.48 -14.92 -0.17
N SER A 195 -16.71 -15.16 0.30
CA SER A 195 -17.21 -16.52 0.51
C SER A 195 -17.43 -17.23 -0.84
N PRO A 196 -17.36 -18.56 -0.92
CA PRO A 196 -17.40 -19.30 -2.18
C PRO A 196 -18.80 -19.29 -2.82
N ASN A 197 -19.82 -18.90 -2.05
CA ASN A 197 -21.18 -18.79 -2.52
C ASN A 197 -21.90 -17.68 -1.74
N GLU A 198 -21.70 -16.42 -2.15
CA GLU A 198 -22.29 -15.23 -1.49
C GLU A 198 -23.83 -15.34 -1.37
N ALA A 199 -24.46 -16.02 -2.32
CA ALA A 199 -25.89 -16.34 -2.28
C ALA A 199 -26.27 -17.30 -1.13
N GLN A 200 -25.37 -18.20 -0.71
CA GLN A 200 -25.61 -19.15 0.37
C GLN A 200 -25.25 -18.62 1.76
N THR A 201 -24.47 -17.54 1.87
CA THR A 201 -24.06 -16.94 3.15
C THR A 201 -25.26 -16.56 4.01
N GLN A 202 -26.33 -16.08 3.39
CA GLN A 202 -27.60 -15.77 4.06
C GLN A 202 -28.31 -17.01 4.64
N PHE A 203 -28.02 -18.19 4.09
CA PHE A 203 -28.61 -19.47 4.49
C PHE A 203 -27.70 -20.28 5.45
N ILE A 204 -26.50 -19.78 5.77
CA ILE A 204 -25.65 -20.39 6.79
C ILE A 204 -26.46 -20.49 8.09
N ARG A 205 -26.47 -21.69 8.67
CA ARG A 205 -27.18 -21.94 9.92
C ARG A 205 -26.28 -21.56 11.10
N VAL A 206 -26.79 -20.68 11.96
CA VAL A 206 -26.12 -20.21 13.16
C VAL A 206 -27.05 -20.45 14.35
N THR A 207 -26.48 -20.96 15.43
CA THR A 207 -27.19 -21.17 16.69
C THR A 207 -27.36 -19.82 17.38
N CYS A 208 -28.61 -19.43 17.66
CA CYS A 208 -28.90 -18.23 18.42
C CYS A 208 -28.27 -18.35 19.82
N PRO A 209 -27.32 -17.49 20.21
CA PRO A 209 -26.66 -17.58 21.50
C PRO A 209 -27.58 -17.28 22.69
N ASN A 210 -28.71 -16.61 22.46
CA ASN A 210 -29.65 -16.29 23.53
C ASN A 210 -30.62 -17.44 23.85
N CYS A 211 -31.00 -18.26 22.87
CA CYS A 211 -32.02 -19.31 23.06
C CYS A 211 -31.66 -20.69 22.50
N GLY A 212 -30.47 -20.86 21.92
CA GLY A 212 -30.00 -22.12 21.34
C GLY A 212 -30.69 -22.50 20.01
N ALA A 213 -31.61 -21.68 19.50
CA ALA A 213 -32.33 -22.00 18.26
C ALA A 213 -31.45 -21.81 17.03
N VAL A 214 -31.31 -22.86 16.21
CA VAL A 214 -30.55 -22.83 14.96
C VAL A 214 -31.36 -22.14 13.87
N ASN A 215 -30.89 -20.98 13.41
CA ASN A 215 -31.55 -20.15 12.39
C ASN A 215 -30.58 -19.77 11.26
N SER A 216 -31.12 -19.31 10.14
CA SER A 216 -30.29 -18.75 9.08
C SER A 216 -29.78 -17.36 9.47
N VAL A 217 -28.57 -17.01 9.01
CA VAL A 217 -27.97 -15.67 9.17
C VAL A 217 -28.95 -14.56 8.77
N SER A 218 -29.66 -14.70 7.64
CA SER A 218 -30.65 -13.71 7.19
C SER A 218 -31.75 -13.43 8.21
N LYS A 219 -32.27 -14.48 8.85
CA LYS A 219 -33.33 -14.35 9.87
C LYS A 219 -32.82 -13.76 11.17
N LEU A 220 -31.57 -14.04 11.54
CA LEU A 220 -30.98 -13.49 12.77
C LEU A 220 -30.75 -11.97 12.69
N GLY A 221 -30.54 -11.43 11.47
CA GLY A 221 -30.48 -9.99 11.25
C GLY A 221 -31.82 -9.26 11.43
N GLU A 222 -32.94 -9.95 11.21
CA GLU A 222 -34.31 -9.42 11.41
C GLU A 222 -34.83 -9.70 12.83
N GLY A 223 -34.25 -10.69 13.52
CA GLY A 223 -34.62 -11.13 14.85
C GLY A 223 -34.80 -12.64 14.90
N CYS A 224 -34.21 -13.29 15.91
CA CYS A 224 -34.39 -14.72 16.13
C CYS A 224 -35.89 -15.05 16.22
N PRO A 225 -36.43 -15.97 15.39
CA PRO A 225 -37.86 -16.32 15.38
C PRO A 225 -38.39 -16.84 16.73
N TYR A 226 -37.50 -17.29 17.61
CA TYR A 226 -37.85 -17.90 18.89
C TYR A 226 -37.75 -16.94 20.07
N CYS A 227 -36.77 -16.04 20.08
CA CYS A 227 -36.51 -15.16 21.22
C CYS A 227 -36.51 -13.67 20.89
N GLY A 228 -36.75 -13.30 19.62
CA GLY A 228 -36.79 -11.91 19.16
C GLY A 228 -35.45 -11.17 19.19
N THR A 229 -34.36 -11.82 19.59
CA THR A 229 -33.04 -11.18 19.64
C THR A 229 -32.54 -10.88 18.25
N VAL A 230 -32.31 -9.60 17.97
CA VAL A 230 -31.75 -9.11 16.70
C VAL A 230 -30.24 -9.10 16.79
N PHE A 231 -29.58 -9.72 15.82
CA PHE A 231 -28.13 -9.79 15.75
C PHE A 231 -27.60 -8.80 14.72
N GLN A 232 -26.71 -7.90 15.15
CA GLN A 232 -25.93 -7.11 14.20
C GLN A 232 -24.80 -7.98 13.64
N ILE A 233 -25.09 -8.66 12.53
CA ILE A 233 -24.10 -9.49 11.83
C ILE A 233 -23.21 -8.57 10.98
N LYS A 234 -22.20 -7.97 11.61
CA LYS A 234 -21.29 -7.02 10.96
C LYS A 234 -20.22 -7.69 10.10
N ASP A 235 -20.03 -9.01 10.20
CA ASP A 235 -18.92 -9.73 9.56
C ASP A 235 -19.35 -10.62 8.36
N LEU A 236 -20.34 -10.19 7.58
CA LEU A 236 -20.74 -10.91 6.37
C LEU A 236 -19.84 -10.55 5.19
N PHE A 237 -19.32 -11.56 4.51
CA PHE A 237 -18.55 -11.40 3.28
C PHE A 237 -19.40 -10.79 2.15
N PRO A 238 -18.79 -10.01 1.22
CA PRO A 238 -17.37 -9.68 1.14
C PRO A 238 -16.91 -8.60 2.14
N ARG A 239 -15.67 -8.72 2.62
CA ARG A 239 -15.05 -7.78 3.58
C ARG A 239 -13.57 -7.57 3.30
N VAL A 240 -13.09 -6.36 3.59
CA VAL A 240 -11.66 -6.05 3.65
C VAL A 240 -11.08 -6.66 4.94
N ILE A 241 -10.21 -7.67 4.77
CA ILE A 241 -9.58 -8.39 5.88
C ILE A 241 -8.17 -7.89 6.21
N ASN A 242 -7.58 -7.13 5.29
CA ASN A 242 -6.26 -6.54 5.51
C ASN A 242 -6.07 -5.32 4.62
N LEU A 243 -5.39 -4.33 5.19
CA LEU A 243 -4.94 -3.10 4.55
C LEU A 243 -3.46 -2.90 4.86
N PHE A 244 -2.67 -2.67 3.82
CA PHE A 244 -1.27 -2.30 3.96
C PHE A 244 -0.82 -1.32 2.87
N PHE A 245 0.23 -0.56 3.19
CA PHE A 245 0.81 0.41 2.26
C PHE A 245 2.25 0.02 1.97
N ILE A 246 2.59 0.05 0.68
CA ILE A 246 3.96 -0.16 0.23
C ILE A 246 4.42 1.11 -0.45
N ARG A 247 5.58 1.64 -0.02
CA ARG A 247 6.17 2.78 -0.69
C ARG A 247 6.41 2.47 -2.16
N SER A 248 5.85 3.29 -3.04
CA SER A 248 6.03 3.19 -4.48
C SER A 248 6.15 4.60 -5.05
N ASN A 249 7.19 4.85 -5.83
CA ASN A 249 7.30 6.12 -6.55
C ASN A 249 6.28 6.14 -7.70
N SER A 250 5.59 7.27 -7.90
CA SER A 250 4.71 7.46 -9.04
C SER A 250 5.46 7.40 -10.37
N SER A 251 4.71 7.21 -11.46
CA SER A 251 5.25 7.28 -12.82
C SER A 251 5.94 8.63 -13.09
N ALA A 252 5.38 9.73 -12.58
CA ALA A 252 5.96 11.07 -12.66
C ALA A 252 7.33 11.14 -11.96
N LYS A 253 7.42 10.65 -10.71
CA LYS A 253 8.67 10.64 -9.95
C LYS A 253 9.73 9.74 -10.57
N ASN A 254 9.34 8.59 -11.11
CA ASN A 254 10.25 7.73 -11.87
C ASN A 254 10.75 8.43 -13.15
N GLY A 255 9.86 9.13 -13.86
CA GLY A 255 10.22 9.97 -15.00
C GLY A 255 11.19 11.08 -14.63
N GLN A 256 11.02 11.70 -13.45
CA GLN A 256 11.95 12.71 -12.94
C GLN A 256 13.34 12.13 -12.62
N ILE A 257 13.42 10.96 -11.97
CA ILE A 257 14.70 10.26 -11.71
C ILE A 257 15.41 9.97 -13.02
N PHE A 258 14.67 9.51 -14.02
CA PHE A 258 15.20 9.22 -15.35
C PHE A 258 15.72 10.50 -16.02
N ARG A 259 14.92 11.57 -16.05
CA ARG A 259 15.32 12.87 -16.61
C ARG A 259 16.55 13.44 -15.92
N GLN A 260 16.61 13.42 -14.59
CA GLN A 260 17.77 13.89 -13.83
C GLN A 260 19.02 13.07 -14.12
N SER A 261 18.91 11.74 -14.14
CA SER A 261 20.06 10.87 -14.42
C SER A 261 20.59 11.08 -15.85
N MET A 262 19.67 11.27 -16.81
CA MET A 262 20.00 11.62 -18.18
C MET A 262 20.70 12.98 -18.28
N THR A 263 20.16 14.03 -17.65
CA THR A 263 20.73 15.38 -17.74
C THR A 263 22.09 15.49 -17.04
N PHE A 264 22.28 14.85 -15.89
CA PHE A 264 23.58 14.82 -15.21
C PHE A 264 24.63 14.06 -16.01
N SER A 265 24.27 12.92 -16.62
CA SER A 265 25.21 12.14 -17.43
C SER A 265 25.58 12.85 -18.73
N MET A 266 24.59 13.39 -19.45
CA MET A 266 24.83 14.16 -20.68
C MET A 266 25.67 15.42 -20.41
N SER A 267 25.34 16.18 -19.35
CA SER A 267 26.12 17.36 -18.96
C SER A 267 27.54 17.01 -18.53
N GLY A 268 27.72 15.92 -17.78
CA GLY A 268 29.02 15.45 -17.34
C GLY A 268 29.92 15.03 -18.52
N VAL A 269 29.39 14.23 -19.45
CA VAL A 269 30.13 13.81 -20.65
C VAL A 269 30.43 15.02 -21.55
N PHE A 270 29.48 15.95 -21.69
CA PHE A 270 29.70 17.18 -22.46
C PHE A 270 30.88 17.98 -21.88
N LEU A 271 30.89 18.24 -20.58
CA LEU A 271 31.96 19.00 -19.91
C LEU A 271 33.32 18.31 -20.04
N VAL A 272 33.38 16.99 -19.80
CA VAL A 272 34.64 16.22 -19.91
C VAL A 272 35.16 16.25 -21.34
N MET A 273 34.31 16.02 -22.33
CA MET A 273 34.72 16.04 -23.74
C MET A 273 35.07 17.44 -24.23
N LEU A 274 34.38 18.47 -23.75
CA LEU A 274 34.71 19.86 -24.05
C LEU A 274 36.11 20.19 -23.55
N ILE A 275 36.40 19.90 -22.28
CA ILE A 275 37.72 20.16 -21.67
C ILE A 275 38.80 19.35 -22.39
N ALA A 276 38.58 18.06 -22.64
CA ALA A 276 39.55 17.19 -23.30
C ALA A 276 39.92 17.68 -24.73
N ASN A 277 38.92 18.17 -25.48
CA ASN A 277 39.16 18.68 -26.83
C ASN A 277 39.79 20.08 -26.83
N ILE A 278 39.49 20.93 -25.84
CA ILE A 278 40.17 22.22 -25.67
C ILE A 278 41.65 22.01 -25.31
N VAL A 279 41.95 21.08 -24.39
CA VAL A 279 43.33 20.77 -23.96
C VAL A 279 44.17 20.18 -25.09
N ARG A 280 43.60 19.36 -25.96
CA ARG A 280 44.34 18.73 -27.07
C ARG A 280 44.83 19.73 -28.12
N GLY A 281 44.13 20.85 -28.30
CA GLY A 281 44.46 21.89 -29.27
C GLY A 281 44.35 21.41 -30.73
N GLY A 282 44.00 22.33 -31.65
CA GLY A 282 44.10 22.06 -33.10
C GLY A 282 42.80 21.81 -33.87
N GLN A 283 41.62 22.05 -33.27
CA GLN A 283 40.35 22.07 -34.00
C GLN A 283 39.63 23.42 -33.79
N PRO A 284 38.89 23.92 -34.79
CA PRO A 284 38.11 25.15 -34.63
C PRO A 284 36.98 24.92 -33.62
N LEU A 285 36.70 25.92 -32.81
CA LEU A 285 35.70 25.88 -31.71
C LEU A 285 34.34 25.25 -32.11
N PRO A 286 33.77 25.53 -33.30
CA PRO A 286 32.50 24.94 -33.71
C PRO A 286 32.55 23.41 -33.86
N LEU A 287 33.67 22.85 -34.34
CA LEU A 287 33.82 21.41 -34.50
C LEU A 287 33.98 20.71 -33.15
N ILE A 288 34.66 21.37 -32.21
CA ILE A 288 34.82 20.90 -30.82
C ILE A 288 33.46 20.79 -30.13
N LEU A 289 32.63 21.84 -30.23
CA LEU A 289 31.28 21.86 -29.66
C LEU A 289 30.37 20.80 -30.29
N LEU A 290 30.48 20.58 -31.60
CA LEU A 290 29.70 19.57 -32.30
C LEU A 290 30.11 18.15 -31.87
N ALA A 291 31.41 17.87 -31.79
CA ALA A 291 31.92 16.57 -31.34
C ALA A 291 31.56 16.28 -29.87
N SER A 292 31.68 17.27 -28.99
CA SER A 292 31.29 17.12 -27.58
C SER A 292 29.78 16.93 -27.42
N TYR A 293 28.96 17.59 -28.25
CA TYR A 293 27.51 17.38 -28.29
C TYR A 293 27.14 15.95 -28.70
N PHE A 294 27.69 15.42 -29.80
CA PHE A 294 27.42 14.04 -30.23
C PHE A 294 27.88 13.01 -29.19
N ALA A 295 29.05 13.23 -28.57
CA ALA A 295 29.52 12.39 -27.49
C ALA A 295 28.58 12.44 -26.27
N ALA A 296 28.08 13.61 -25.90
CA ALA A 296 27.12 13.77 -24.81
C ALA A 296 25.79 13.05 -25.09
N VAL A 297 25.26 13.13 -26.31
CA VAL A 297 24.01 12.47 -26.68
C VAL A 297 24.15 10.95 -26.72
N LEU A 298 25.18 10.42 -27.37
CA LEU A 298 25.35 8.97 -27.54
C LEU A 298 25.88 8.31 -26.26
N VAL A 299 27.05 8.77 -25.78
CA VAL A 299 27.73 8.16 -24.63
C VAL A 299 27.06 8.59 -23.33
N GLY A 300 26.81 9.90 -23.17
CA GLY A 300 26.10 10.42 -22.00
C GLY A 300 24.66 9.94 -21.92
N GLY A 301 23.98 9.79 -23.06
CA GLY A 301 22.63 9.22 -23.08
C GLY A 301 22.58 7.76 -22.66
N PHE A 302 23.48 6.92 -23.18
CA PHE A 302 23.56 5.51 -22.82
C PHE A 302 23.95 5.31 -21.34
N LEU A 303 24.94 6.05 -20.84
CA LEU A 303 25.32 6.03 -19.42
C LEU A 303 24.20 6.53 -18.52
N GLY A 304 23.50 7.59 -18.93
CA GLY A 304 22.34 8.13 -18.24
C GLY A 304 21.23 7.09 -18.05
N PHE A 305 20.96 6.28 -19.09
CA PHE A 305 20.01 5.18 -19.04
C PHE A 305 20.41 4.12 -18.01
N ILE A 306 21.65 3.65 -18.04
CA ILE A 306 22.16 2.64 -17.10
C ILE A 306 22.08 3.16 -15.65
N VAL A 307 22.49 4.41 -15.41
CA VAL A 307 22.42 5.03 -14.09
C VAL A 307 20.98 5.18 -13.62
N ALA A 308 20.06 5.56 -14.52
CA ALA A 308 18.64 5.65 -14.21
C ALA A 308 18.05 4.29 -13.80
N ASP A 309 18.37 3.22 -14.53
CA ASP A 309 17.92 1.86 -14.22
C ASP A 309 18.46 1.39 -12.87
N ILE A 310 19.76 1.59 -12.61
CA ILE A 310 20.37 1.24 -11.31
C ILE A 310 19.70 2.02 -10.18
N ARG A 311 19.45 3.32 -10.36
CA ARG A 311 18.77 4.14 -9.36
C ARG A 311 17.34 3.70 -9.15
N LEU A 312 16.59 3.41 -10.21
CA LEU A 312 15.20 2.96 -10.11
C LEU A 312 15.12 1.62 -9.38
N VAL A 313 15.98 0.67 -9.74
CA VAL A 313 16.12 -0.61 -9.04
C VAL A 313 16.51 -0.39 -7.57
N ALA A 314 17.46 0.49 -7.28
CA ALA A 314 17.83 0.84 -5.92
C ALA A 314 16.66 1.45 -5.13
N THR A 315 15.82 2.30 -5.75
CA THR A 315 14.63 2.85 -5.10
C THR A 315 13.56 1.80 -4.81
N LEU A 316 13.47 0.73 -5.62
CA LEU A 316 12.60 -0.41 -5.30
C LEU A 316 13.08 -1.16 -4.06
N PHE A 317 14.39 -1.18 -3.81
CA PHE A 317 14.96 -1.78 -2.60
C PHE A 317 14.90 -0.84 -1.38
N ASP A 318 14.64 0.45 -1.57
CA ASP A 318 14.40 1.43 -0.50
C ASP A 318 12.93 1.41 -0.02
N HIS A 319 12.44 0.22 0.33
CA HIS A 319 11.14 0.01 0.97
C HIS A 319 11.19 0.45 2.44
N ASP A 320 11.41 1.75 2.68
CA ASP A 320 11.48 2.35 4.02
C ASP A 320 12.37 1.56 5.00
N GLY A 321 13.49 1.03 4.50
CA GLY A 321 14.50 0.39 5.33
C GLY A 321 14.31 -1.10 5.62
N MET A 322 13.69 -1.89 4.71
CA MET A 322 13.66 -3.38 4.71
C MET A 322 15.04 -4.10 4.80
N LYS A 323 16.09 -3.44 5.30
CA LYS A 323 17.46 -3.90 5.47
C LYS A 323 17.58 -5.18 6.32
N HIS A 324 16.59 -5.49 7.17
CA HIS A 324 16.67 -6.58 8.14
C HIS A 324 15.99 -7.89 7.70
N LEU A 325 15.32 -7.93 6.52
CA LEU A 325 14.66 -9.14 6.03
C LEU A 325 15.51 -9.86 4.98
N PRO A 326 15.92 -11.12 5.22
CA PRO A 326 16.68 -11.88 4.24
C PRO A 326 15.80 -12.18 3.02
N ILE A 327 16.09 -11.55 1.86
CA ILE A 327 15.28 -11.64 0.63
C ILE A 327 15.01 -13.09 0.20
N LEU A 328 16.01 -13.97 0.28
CA LEU A 328 15.89 -15.40 -0.03
C LEU A 328 14.92 -16.13 0.92
N LYS A 329 14.92 -15.77 2.21
CA LYS A 329 13.97 -16.33 3.18
C LYS A 329 12.57 -15.77 2.93
N TRP A 330 12.42 -14.46 2.73
CA TRP A 330 11.14 -13.83 2.43
C TRP A 330 10.46 -14.45 1.21
N GLY A 331 11.18 -14.55 0.08
CA GLY A 331 10.64 -15.13 -1.16
C GLY A 331 10.24 -16.62 -1.05
N SER A 332 10.89 -17.39 -0.16
CA SER A 332 10.55 -18.81 0.04
C SER A 332 9.53 -19.06 1.15
N SER A 333 9.32 -18.10 2.06
CA SER A 333 8.48 -18.27 3.26
C SER A 333 7.02 -18.53 2.93
N LYS A 334 6.43 -17.73 2.01
CA LYS A 334 5.04 -17.92 1.57
C LYS A 334 4.77 -19.34 1.06
N ARG A 335 5.68 -19.88 0.24
CA ARG A 335 5.59 -21.26 -0.29
C ARG A 335 5.76 -22.30 0.82
N LYS A 336 6.71 -22.12 1.73
CA LYS A 336 6.93 -23.05 2.86
C LYS A 336 5.73 -23.10 3.80
N ILE A 337 5.22 -21.95 4.24
CA ILE A 337 4.03 -21.87 5.10
C ILE A 337 2.84 -22.54 4.41
N LYS A 338 2.55 -22.17 3.16
CA LYS A 338 1.44 -22.76 2.40
C LYS A 338 1.56 -24.29 2.30
N ASN A 339 2.74 -24.80 1.95
CA ASN A 339 2.95 -26.24 1.79
C ASN A 339 2.87 -27.01 3.11
N THR A 340 3.28 -26.41 4.23
CA THR A 340 3.14 -27.02 5.55
C THR A 340 1.68 -27.02 6.00
N MET A 341 1.01 -25.87 5.91
CA MET A 341 -0.37 -25.71 6.38
C MET A 341 -1.35 -26.58 5.59
N LEU A 342 -1.17 -26.73 4.28
CA LEU A 342 -2.02 -27.60 3.44
C LEU A 342 -1.98 -29.09 3.82
N ARG A 343 -1.00 -29.53 4.62
CA ARG A 343 -0.96 -30.90 5.15
C ARG A 343 -1.96 -31.11 6.29
N TYR A 344 -2.28 -30.05 7.02
CA TYR A 344 -3.17 -30.08 8.19
C TYR A 344 -4.56 -29.54 7.85
N ASP A 345 -4.61 -28.46 7.07
CA ASP A 345 -5.84 -27.83 6.62
C ASP A 345 -5.87 -27.72 5.10
N LYS A 346 -6.68 -28.56 4.45
CA LYS A 346 -6.87 -28.56 3.00
C LYS A 346 -7.54 -27.28 2.48
N ASN A 347 -8.22 -26.53 3.35
CA ASN A 347 -8.94 -25.31 3.02
C ASN A 347 -8.10 -24.03 3.24
N PHE A 348 -6.84 -24.20 3.65
CA PHE A 348 -5.95 -23.10 4.02
C PHE A 348 -5.79 -22.05 2.89
N SER A 349 -5.97 -20.79 3.26
CA SER A 349 -5.66 -19.62 2.42
C SER A 349 -4.55 -18.80 3.08
N PHE A 350 -3.43 -18.64 2.39
CA PHE A 350 -2.29 -17.88 2.90
C PHE A 350 -2.64 -16.41 3.14
N ASP A 351 -3.38 -15.78 2.23
CA ASP A 351 -3.66 -14.35 2.34
C ASP A 351 -4.64 -14.06 3.49
N LYS A 352 -5.56 -15.01 3.80
CA LYS A 352 -6.40 -14.97 5.01
C LYS A 352 -5.55 -15.12 6.28
N PHE A 353 -4.69 -16.12 6.30
CA PHE A 353 -3.77 -16.38 7.41
C PHE A 353 -2.85 -15.19 7.69
N GLU A 354 -2.26 -14.59 6.65
CA GLU A 354 -1.40 -13.42 6.78
C GLU A 354 -2.18 -12.22 7.33
N GLY A 355 -3.38 -11.93 6.81
CA GLY A 355 -4.26 -10.89 7.35
C GLY A 355 -4.59 -11.11 8.83
N GLN A 356 -4.95 -12.35 9.21
CA GLN A 356 -5.23 -12.71 10.60
C GLN A 356 -4.02 -12.47 11.51
N LEU A 357 -2.82 -12.95 11.13
CA LEU A 357 -1.62 -12.74 11.95
C LEU A 357 -1.30 -11.25 12.11
N VAL A 358 -1.42 -10.47 11.05
CA VAL A 358 -1.21 -9.01 11.06
C VAL A 358 -2.18 -8.33 12.02
N SER A 359 -3.45 -8.72 12.00
CA SER A 359 -4.46 -8.20 12.93
C SER A 359 -4.14 -8.56 14.39
N LEU A 360 -3.76 -9.80 14.67
CA LEU A 360 -3.37 -10.23 16.03
C LEU A 360 -2.18 -9.42 16.57
N VAL A 361 -1.15 -9.19 15.76
CA VAL A 361 0.01 -8.38 16.16
C VAL A 361 -0.40 -6.94 16.42
N ARG A 362 -1.18 -6.34 15.52
CA ARG A 362 -1.71 -4.97 15.69
C ARG A 362 -2.48 -4.81 17.00
N MET A 363 -3.36 -5.77 17.32
CA MET A 363 -4.14 -5.77 18.56
C MET A 363 -3.24 -5.88 19.78
N ALA A 364 -2.29 -6.82 19.81
CA ALA A 364 -1.37 -7.01 20.94
C ALA A 364 -0.46 -5.80 21.17
N VAL A 365 0.00 -5.15 20.10
CA VAL A 365 0.86 -3.97 20.20
C VAL A 365 0.06 -2.74 20.65
N LEU A 366 -1.16 -2.53 20.14
CA LEU A 366 -1.96 -1.32 20.42
C LEU A 366 -2.85 -1.40 21.67
N ALA A 367 -3.19 -2.58 22.15
CA ALA A 367 -3.93 -2.73 23.40
C ALA A 367 -3.17 -2.12 24.58
N GLU A 368 -3.88 -1.57 25.56
CA GLU A 368 -3.26 -1.05 26.79
C GLU A 368 -2.75 -2.20 27.67
N LYS A 369 -3.59 -3.24 27.81
CA LYS A 369 -3.31 -4.45 28.57
C LYS A 369 -3.44 -5.67 27.65
N PRO A 370 -2.36 -6.04 26.94
CA PRO A 370 -2.40 -7.18 26.03
C PRO A 370 -2.72 -8.49 26.77
N GLU A 371 -2.45 -8.60 28.08
CA GLU A 371 -2.69 -9.80 28.89
C GLU A 371 -4.18 -10.14 29.06
N GLU A 372 -5.07 -9.17 28.82
CA GLU A 372 -6.53 -9.35 28.85
C GLU A 372 -7.09 -9.89 27.53
N LEU A 373 -6.31 -9.82 26.44
CA LEU A 373 -6.68 -10.35 25.12
C LEU A 373 -6.57 -11.87 25.11
N ALA A 374 -7.57 -12.54 24.55
CA ALA A 374 -7.51 -14.00 24.40
C ALA A 374 -6.44 -14.44 23.39
N CYS A 375 -6.11 -13.57 22.43
CA CYS A 375 -5.10 -13.82 21.42
C CYS A 375 -3.66 -13.61 21.91
N TYR A 376 -3.45 -13.22 23.17
CA TYR A 376 -2.12 -12.96 23.73
C TYR A 376 -1.92 -13.78 25.02
N ARG A 377 -0.97 -14.71 24.95
CA ARG A 377 -0.59 -15.57 26.09
C ARG A 377 0.86 -15.41 26.49
N ALA A 378 1.61 -14.55 25.80
CA ALA A 378 2.98 -14.27 26.16
C ALA A 378 3.05 -13.61 27.55
N ASP A 379 4.25 -13.62 28.12
CA ASP A 379 4.56 -12.85 29.32
C ASP A 379 4.37 -11.34 29.08
N ALA A 380 4.73 -10.53 30.07
CA ALA A 380 4.66 -9.07 30.00
C ALA A 380 5.23 -8.53 28.69
N ARG A 381 4.43 -7.71 28.00
CA ARG A 381 4.83 -7.08 26.74
C ARG A 381 6.05 -6.18 26.96
N GLU A 382 7.03 -6.24 26.04
CA GLU A 382 8.20 -5.37 26.10
C GLU A 382 7.79 -3.87 26.14
N PRO A 383 8.43 -3.05 27.00
CA PRO A 383 8.05 -1.64 27.16
C PRO A 383 8.10 -0.82 25.87
N LEU A 384 9.00 -1.17 24.94
CA LEU A 384 9.18 -0.48 23.65
C LEU A 384 7.92 -0.47 22.78
N PHE A 385 7.03 -1.45 22.93
CA PHE A 385 5.76 -1.49 22.20
C PHE A 385 4.77 -0.41 22.65
N SER A 386 4.91 0.10 23.88
CA SER A 386 4.03 1.13 24.43
C SER A 386 4.24 2.50 23.80
N ASP A 387 5.41 2.72 23.20
CA ASP A 387 5.76 3.99 22.53
C ASP A 387 5.22 4.08 21.11
N ILE A 388 4.80 2.96 20.51
CA ILE A 388 4.27 2.89 19.15
C ILE A 388 2.87 3.52 19.10
N LEU A 389 2.73 4.57 18.31
CA LEU A 389 1.50 5.33 18.05
C LEU A 389 0.72 4.76 16.86
N GLU A 390 1.44 4.36 15.81
CA GLU A 390 0.88 3.93 14.53
C GLU A 390 1.81 2.90 13.91
N MET A 391 1.25 1.89 13.24
CA MET A 391 2.03 0.81 12.64
C MET A 391 1.43 0.32 11.32
N THR A 392 2.26 0.40 10.28
CA THR A 392 1.89 -0.03 8.93
C THR A 392 2.63 -1.31 8.57
N TYR A 393 1.88 -2.39 8.33
CA TYR A 393 2.41 -3.63 7.76
C TYR A 393 2.85 -3.38 6.31
N THR A 394 3.88 -4.10 5.82
CA THR A 394 4.41 -3.89 4.45
C THR A 394 4.55 -5.18 3.63
N ASN A 395 3.80 -6.23 3.95
CA ASN A 395 3.88 -7.53 3.25
C ASN A 395 5.25 -8.25 3.42
N GLY A 396 5.92 -8.02 4.55
CA GLY A 396 7.22 -8.57 4.88
C GLY A 396 7.16 -9.69 5.91
N ILE A 397 6.62 -10.88 5.58
CA ILE A 397 6.62 -12.05 6.48
C ILE A 397 7.73 -13.06 6.12
N CYS A 398 8.53 -13.44 7.11
CA CYS A 398 9.57 -14.47 7.00
C CYS A 398 9.34 -15.58 8.02
N LEU A 399 9.38 -16.84 7.57
CA LEU A 399 9.31 -17.98 8.45
C LEU A 399 10.68 -18.24 9.10
N ASN A 400 10.74 -18.17 10.43
CA ASN A 400 11.93 -18.52 11.21
C ASN A 400 11.98 -20.02 11.50
N GLY A 401 10.84 -20.61 11.88
CA GLY A 401 10.74 -22.04 12.17
C GLY A 401 9.31 -22.49 12.47
N ILE A 402 9.08 -23.80 12.38
CA ILE A 402 7.84 -24.46 12.79
C ILE A 402 8.24 -25.62 13.70
N ARG A 403 7.66 -25.67 14.90
CA ARG A 403 7.79 -26.79 15.85
C ARG A 403 6.41 -27.40 16.12
N MET A 404 6.41 -28.69 16.40
CA MET A 404 5.21 -29.43 16.79
C MET A 404 5.42 -29.99 18.19
N GLU A 405 4.49 -29.70 19.09
CA GLU A 405 4.43 -30.26 20.44
C GLU A 405 3.10 -31.00 20.57
N GLY A 406 3.11 -32.30 20.29
CA GLY A 406 1.88 -33.08 20.11
C GLY A 406 1.03 -32.53 18.98
N ASN A 407 -0.19 -32.08 19.33
CA ASN A 407 -1.15 -31.50 18.39
C ASN A 407 -1.06 -29.98 18.28
N ILE A 408 -0.15 -29.35 19.01
CA ILE A 408 0.03 -27.89 19.00
C ILE A 408 1.17 -27.56 18.06
N MET A 409 0.84 -26.80 17.01
CA MET A 409 1.82 -26.22 16.12
C MET A 409 2.25 -24.87 16.68
N HIS A 410 3.56 -24.65 16.79
CA HIS A 410 4.10 -23.32 17.01
C HIS A 410 4.87 -22.85 15.78
N MET A 411 4.52 -21.67 15.30
CA MET A 411 5.08 -21.06 14.11
C MET A 411 5.74 -19.75 14.48
N SER A 412 7.06 -19.68 14.32
CA SER A 412 7.82 -18.45 14.53
C SER A 412 8.00 -17.72 13.21
N VAL A 413 7.55 -16.48 13.15
CA VAL A 413 7.64 -15.60 11.99
C VAL A 413 8.24 -14.26 12.37
N ARG A 414 9.01 -13.69 11.43
CA ARG A 414 9.46 -12.31 11.46
C ARG A 414 8.56 -11.47 10.57
N THR A 415 8.07 -10.35 11.06
CA THR A 415 7.18 -9.44 10.33
C THR A 415 7.78 -8.04 10.23
N TRP A 416 7.69 -7.38 9.06
CA TRP A 416 8.12 -6.00 8.87
C TRP A 416 7.02 -5.00 9.16
N TRP A 417 7.39 -3.95 9.89
CA TRP A 417 6.50 -2.85 10.21
C TRP A 417 7.20 -1.51 10.01
N VAL A 418 6.44 -0.55 9.50
CA VAL A 418 6.82 0.85 9.53
C VAL A 418 6.07 1.48 10.69
N ASN A 419 6.79 1.77 11.76
CA ASN A 419 6.25 2.25 13.02
C ASN A 419 6.49 3.75 13.18
N HIS A 420 5.48 4.45 13.68
CA HIS A 420 5.60 5.80 14.21
C HIS A 420 5.54 5.70 15.73
N TYR A 421 6.59 6.15 16.40
CA TYR A 421 6.68 6.10 17.85
C TYR A 421 7.03 7.47 18.41
N GLU A 422 6.63 7.69 19.65
CA GLU A 422 6.91 8.92 20.38
C GLU A 422 8.26 8.81 21.09
N GLU A 423 9.11 9.81 20.92
CA GLU A 423 10.40 9.90 21.61
C GLU A 423 10.65 11.36 22.01
N HIS A 424 10.66 11.65 23.31
CA HIS A 424 10.88 13.00 23.86
C HIS A 424 9.93 14.07 23.28
N GLY A 425 8.63 13.76 23.14
CA GLY A 425 7.61 14.69 22.61
C GLY A 425 7.69 14.93 21.11
N LYS A 426 8.51 14.18 20.38
CA LYS A 426 8.55 14.16 18.90
C LYS A 426 8.15 12.79 18.38
N VAL A 427 7.45 12.76 17.25
CA VAL A 427 7.14 11.50 16.56
C VAL A 427 8.27 11.18 15.59
N LYS A 428 8.82 9.97 15.70
CA LYS A 428 9.83 9.44 14.78
C LYS A 428 9.28 8.24 14.02
N LYS A 429 9.77 8.07 12.79
CA LYS A 429 9.48 6.92 11.93
C LYS A 429 10.66 5.95 11.97
N SER A 430 10.39 4.68 12.24
CA SER A 430 11.37 3.58 12.11
C SER A 430 10.78 2.41 11.33
N GLY A 431 11.65 1.67 10.65
CA GLY A 431 11.34 0.37 10.10
C GLY A 431 11.79 -0.70 11.08
N ASP A 432 10.85 -1.34 11.76
CA ASP A 432 11.14 -2.33 12.80
C ASP A 432 10.70 -3.74 12.34
N CYS A 433 11.39 -4.77 12.82
CA CYS A 433 10.94 -6.15 12.72
C CYS A 433 10.27 -6.57 14.03
N ILE A 434 9.20 -7.36 13.94
CA ILE A 434 8.61 -8.03 15.10
C ILE A 434 8.73 -9.54 14.88
N ASP A 435 9.50 -10.19 15.76
CA ASP A 435 9.56 -11.65 15.84
C ASP A 435 8.41 -12.14 16.72
N VAL A 436 7.52 -12.95 16.14
CA VAL A 436 6.32 -13.43 16.81
C VAL A 436 6.24 -14.95 16.67
N THR A 437 5.98 -15.62 17.78
CA THR A 437 5.66 -17.05 17.78
C THR A 437 4.17 -17.21 18.00
N PHE A 438 3.49 -17.78 17.02
CA PHE A 438 2.08 -18.13 17.10
C PHE A 438 1.92 -19.60 17.44
N ARG A 439 0.88 -19.95 18.19
CA ARG A 439 0.48 -21.33 18.45
C ARG A 439 -0.97 -21.59 18.07
N ARG A 440 -1.26 -22.81 17.62
CA ARG A 440 -2.60 -23.28 17.27
C ARG A 440 -2.68 -24.79 17.37
N ASN A 441 -3.80 -25.31 17.87
CA ASN A 441 -4.14 -26.73 17.78
C ASN A 441 -4.53 -27.07 16.34
N VAL A 442 -3.82 -28.03 15.72
CA VAL A 442 -4.05 -28.40 14.32
C VAL A 442 -5.06 -29.53 14.11
N GLU A 443 -5.54 -30.16 15.19
CA GLU A 443 -6.61 -31.18 15.08
C GLU A 443 -7.96 -30.56 14.69
N LYS A 444 -8.22 -29.33 15.15
CA LYS A 444 -9.45 -28.62 14.83
C LYS A 444 -9.30 -27.82 13.54
N GLN A 445 -9.98 -28.29 12.50
CA GLN A 445 -10.07 -27.58 11.23
C GLN A 445 -10.87 -26.29 11.40
N GLU A 446 -10.44 -25.24 10.71
CA GLU A 446 -11.17 -23.98 10.72
C GLU A 446 -12.55 -24.17 10.07
N ALA A 447 -13.61 -23.79 10.78
CA ALA A 447 -14.95 -23.84 10.23
C ALA A 447 -15.08 -22.86 9.04
N PRO A 448 -15.49 -23.33 7.84
CA PRO A 448 -15.62 -22.45 6.69
C PRO A 448 -16.72 -21.39 6.87
N GLY A 449 -16.45 -20.18 6.38
CA GLY A 449 -17.47 -19.12 6.31
C GLY A 449 -17.64 -18.25 7.57
N PHE A 450 -16.83 -18.47 8.62
CA PHE A 450 -16.85 -17.63 9.81
C PHE A 450 -15.63 -16.70 9.91
N SER A 451 -15.91 -15.45 10.28
CA SER A 451 -14.96 -14.51 10.88
C SER A 451 -14.70 -14.92 12.34
N ILE A 452 -13.50 -14.65 12.85
CA ILE A 452 -13.02 -15.06 14.19
C ILE A 452 -13.86 -14.41 15.33
N THR A 453 -14.68 -13.42 15.02
CA THR A 453 -15.44 -12.58 15.96
C THR A 453 -16.67 -13.25 16.59
N SER A 454 -17.02 -14.48 16.19
CA SER A 454 -18.20 -15.18 16.69
C SER A 454 -17.87 -16.63 17.00
N VAL A 455 -17.43 -16.86 18.23
CA VAL A 455 -17.11 -18.19 18.74
C VAL A 455 -18.05 -18.52 19.87
N SER A 456 -18.56 -19.75 19.85
CA SER A 456 -19.46 -20.26 20.88
C SER A 456 -18.63 -20.70 22.09
N CYS A 457 -18.95 -20.17 23.27
CA CYS A 457 -18.34 -20.61 24.52
C CYS A 457 -18.61 -22.11 24.73
N PRO A 458 -17.58 -22.96 24.92
CA PRO A 458 -17.80 -24.39 25.18
C PRO A 458 -18.58 -24.66 26.48
N GLY A 459 -18.48 -23.76 27.46
CA GLY A 459 -19.11 -23.93 28.77
C GLY A 459 -20.61 -23.62 28.78
N CYS A 460 -21.05 -22.56 28.11
CA CYS A 460 -22.45 -22.10 28.14
C CYS A 460 -23.13 -21.96 26.77
N GLY A 461 -22.41 -22.17 25.67
CA GLY A 461 -22.91 -21.98 24.31
C GLY A 461 -23.07 -20.51 23.89
N GLY A 462 -22.85 -19.54 24.79
CA GLY A 462 -22.95 -18.12 24.49
C GLY A 462 -21.93 -17.66 23.44
N SER A 463 -22.37 -16.86 22.47
CA SER A 463 -21.50 -16.29 21.43
C SER A 463 -20.95 -14.95 21.87
N PHE A 464 -19.65 -14.77 21.80
CA PHE A 464 -18.98 -13.51 22.13
C PHE A 464 -17.74 -13.32 21.25
N ASP A 465 -17.20 -12.09 21.25
CA ASP A 465 -15.96 -11.78 20.57
C ASP A 465 -14.78 -12.33 21.38
N ALA A 466 -14.40 -13.57 21.07
CA ALA A 466 -13.36 -14.26 21.81
C ALA A 466 -11.94 -13.91 21.37
N VAL A 467 -11.75 -12.92 20.48
CA VAL A 467 -10.43 -12.30 20.28
C VAL A 467 -10.15 -11.32 21.43
N ARG A 468 -11.19 -10.58 21.83
CA ARG A 468 -11.08 -9.41 22.71
C ARG A 468 -11.22 -9.75 24.19
N GLN A 469 -11.82 -10.89 24.52
CA GLN A 469 -12.12 -11.26 25.91
C GLN A 469 -11.60 -12.67 26.21
N LYS A 470 -10.67 -12.76 27.16
CA LYS A 470 -10.14 -14.03 27.65
C LYS A 470 -11.17 -14.87 28.43
N LYS A 471 -12.19 -14.23 28.99
CA LYS A 471 -13.26 -14.89 29.74
C LYS A 471 -14.59 -14.66 29.05
N CYS A 472 -15.43 -15.70 29.02
CA CYS A 472 -16.78 -15.57 28.52
C CYS A 472 -17.57 -14.57 29.39
N PRO A 473 -18.22 -13.54 28.80
CA PRO A 473 -18.96 -12.54 29.56
C PRO A 473 -20.24 -13.11 30.21
N TYR A 474 -20.70 -14.29 29.76
CA TYR A 474 -21.93 -14.92 30.24
C TYR A 474 -21.68 -15.86 31.42
N CYS A 475 -20.67 -16.72 31.35
CA CYS A 475 -20.41 -17.74 32.38
C CYS A 475 -19.07 -17.57 33.12
N GLY A 476 -18.23 -16.60 32.72
CA GLY A 476 -16.93 -16.34 33.35
C GLY A 476 -15.84 -17.38 33.05
N SER A 477 -16.15 -18.45 32.31
CA SER A 477 -15.18 -19.48 31.93
C SER A 477 -14.08 -18.90 31.04
N GLU A 478 -12.85 -19.33 31.26
CA GLU A 478 -11.71 -18.97 30.40
C GLU A 478 -11.89 -19.60 29.02
N TYR A 479 -11.61 -18.82 27.98
CA TYR A 479 -11.71 -19.25 26.60
C TYR A 479 -10.33 -19.52 26.01
N HIS A 480 -10.12 -20.78 25.64
CA HIS A 480 -8.87 -21.25 25.04
C HIS A 480 -8.91 -21.03 23.53
N MET A 481 -8.51 -19.83 23.09
CA MET A 481 -8.52 -19.42 21.69
C MET A 481 -7.60 -20.30 20.81
N GLU A 482 -6.54 -20.89 21.38
CA GLU A 482 -5.59 -21.75 20.66
C GLU A 482 -6.23 -23.02 20.07
N GLU A 483 -7.39 -23.42 20.58
CA GLU A 483 -8.14 -24.57 20.08
C GLU A 483 -8.82 -24.27 18.75
N GLU A 484 -9.28 -23.04 18.54
CA GLU A 484 -10.07 -22.66 17.38
C GLU A 484 -9.30 -21.73 16.42
N SER A 485 -8.25 -21.06 16.91
CA SER A 485 -7.56 -19.98 16.21
C SER A 485 -6.09 -19.83 16.65
N TRP A 486 -5.39 -18.86 16.05
CA TRP A 486 -3.99 -18.55 16.38
C TRP A 486 -3.89 -17.65 17.61
N VAL A 487 -2.93 -17.94 18.48
CA VAL A 487 -2.61 -17.17 19.69
C VAL A 487 -1.13 -16.81 19.70
N ILE A 488 -0.80 -15.59 20.14
CA ILE A 488 0.57 -15.11 20.32
C ILE A 488 1.14 -15.72 21.60
N GLU A 489 2.23 -16.48 21.45
CA GLU A 489 2.98 -17.11 22.55
C GLU A 489 4.19 -16.28 22.96
N GLN A 490 4.88 -15.65 22.01
CA GLN A 490 6.03 -14.78 22.25
C GLN A 490 6.04 -13.65 21.21
N MET A 491 6.48 -12.46 21.61
CA MET A 491 6.57 -11.29 20.74
C MET A 491 7.74 -10.39 21.16
N HIS A 492 8.66 -10.13 20.23
CA HIS A 492 9.87 -9.34 20.46
C HIS A 492 10.05 -8.27 19.40
N LEU A 493 10.36 -7.03 19.81
CA LEU A 493 10.66 -5.94 18.89
C LEU A 493 12.15 -5.93 18.54
N ILE A 494 12.46 -5.91 17.26
CA ILE A 494 13.81 -5.79 16.72
C ILE A 494 13.89 -4.46 15.97
N ARG A 495 14.56 -3.49 16.60
CA ARG A 495 14.77 -2.14 16.08
C ARG A 495 16.22 -1.94 15.61
#